data_AF-A0A2H0JZC7-F1
#
_entry.id   AF-A0A2H0JZC7-F1
#
_cell.length_a   1.000
_cell.length_b   1.000
_cell.length_c   1.000
_cell.angle_alpha   90.00
_cell.angle_beta   90.00
_cell.angle_gamma   90.00
#
_symmetry.space_group_name_H-M   'P 1'
#
loop_
_entity.id
_entity.type
_entity.pdbx_description
1 polymer ?
#
loop_
_entity_poly.entity_id
_entity_poly.type
_entity_poly.pdbx_seq_one_letter_code
_entity_poly.pdbx_strand_id
1 'polypeptide(L)'
;MSDIKLFDTDGGNVREIPGTSSALERSLQTLIEHHLPTFLQMRFVASEYSTGVRHGGRIDTLALDENGCPVIIEYKRATNENVINQGLFYLDWLMDHQAEFELKVQKELGQEAMDSVDWSQPRLVCIAG
;
A
#
# COMPACT_ATOMS: atom_id res chain seq x y z
N MET A 1 -23.05 -8.58 2.18
CA MET A 1 -23.38 -7.40 3.02
C MET A 1 -23.80 -6.29 2.08
N SER A 2 -24.92 -5.62 2.34
CA SER A 2 -25.42 -4.56 1.46
C SER A 2 -24.53 -3.32 1.59
N ASP A 3 -24.04 -2.81 0.47
CA ASP A 3 -23.20 -1.61 0.41
C ASP A 3 -23.91 -0.42 1.07
N ILE A 4 -23.17 0.33 1.91
CA ILE A 4 -23.63 1.60 2.45
C ILE A 4 -23.88 2.55 1.28
N LYS A 5 -25.11 3.05 1.15
CA LYS A 5 -25.51 4.04 0.17
C LYS A 5 -25.34 5.44 0.76
N LEU A 6 -24.60 6.30 0.07
CA LEU A 6 -24.49 7.72 0.38
C LEU A 6 -25.52 8.51 -0.42
N PHE A 7 -26.13 9.49 0.22
CA PHE A 7 -27.12 10.37 -0.40
C PHE A 7 -26.74 11.83 -0.16
N ASP A 8 -26.83 12.64 -1.20
CA ASP A 8 -26.68 14.10 -1.12
C ASP A 8 -28.08 14.73 -1.05
N THR A 9 -28.25 15.71 -0.17
CA THR A 9 -29.50 16.45 0.00
C THR A 9 -29.28 17.92 -0.32
N ASP A 10 -29.73 18.37 -1.49
CA ASP A 10 -29.68 19.78 -1.89
C ASP A 10 -31.09 20.30 -2.21
N GLY A 11 -31.50 21.35 -1.50
CA GLY A 11 -32.76 22.06 -1.74
C GLY A 11 -34.04 21.21 -1.70
N GLY A 12 -34.04 20.06 -1.02
CA GLY A 12 -35.20 19.14 -0.95
C GLY A 12 -35.18 18.01 -1.98
N ASN A 13 -34.17 17.94 -2.84
CA ASN A 13 -33.92 16.78 -3.69
C ASN A 13 -32.92 15.84 -3.02
N VAL A 14 -33.18 14.53 -3.12
CA VAL A 14 -32.28 13.48 -2.65
C VAL A 14 -31.73 12.75 -3.86
N ARG A 15 -30.41 12.70 -4.00
CA ARG A 15 -29.74 11.90 -5.03
C ARG A 15 -28.81 10.88 -4.39
N GLU A 16 -28.86 9.65 -4.87
CA GLU A 16 -27.85 8.64 -4.53
C GLU A 16 -26.51 9.09 -5.13
N ILE A 17 -25.47 9.12 -4.30
CA ILE A 17 -24.10 9.32 -4.77
C ILE A 17 -23.57 7.92 -5.11
N PRO A 18 -23.41 7.57 -6.40
CA PRO A 18 -22.88 6.26 -6.76
C PRO A 18 -21.44 6.15 -6.25
N GLY A 19 -21.20 5.22 -5.32
CA GLY A 19 -19.85 4.90 -4.87
C GLY A 19 -19.10 4.21 -6.01
N THR A 20 -18.05 4.84 -6.55
CA THR A 20 -17.12 4.17 -7.45
C THR A 20 -16.12 3.36 -6.62
N SER A 21 -16.06 2.05 -6.86
CA SER A 21 -15.25 1.11 -6.08
C SER A 21 -13.74 1.45 -6.08
N SER A 22 -13.21 1.92 -7.22
CA SER A 22 -11.79 2.32 -7.32
C SER A 22 -11.46 3.60 -6.57
N ALA A 23 -12.44 4.48 -6.34
CA ALA A 23 -12.21 5.72 -5.60
C ALA A 23 -11.94 5.42 -4.12
N LEU A 24 -12.55 4.36 -3.56
CA LEU A 24 -12.40 4.06 -2.14
C LEU A 24 -11.01 3.48 -1.80
N GLU A 25 -10.55 2.48 -2.55
CA GLU A 25 -9.20 1.89 -2.33
C GLU A 25 -8.12 2.95 -2.52
N ARG A 26 -8.21 3.74 -3.59
CA ARG A 26 -7.25 4.81 -3.86
C ARG A 26 -7.31 5.94 -2.82
N SER A 27 -8.50 6.30 -2.35
CA SER A 27 -8.63 7.32 -1.30
C SER A 27 -8.07 6.83 0.03
N LEU A 28 -8.28 5.56 0.36
CA LEU A 28 -7.71 4.93 1.55
C LEU A 28 -6.19 4.85 1.47
N GLN A 29 -5.65 4.38 0.34
CA GLN A 29 -4.22 4.37 0.06
C GLN A 29 -3.63 5.77 0.24
N THR A 30 -4.22 6.79 -0.40
CA THR A 30 -3.74 8.17 -0.29
C THR A 30 -3.76 8.67 1.15
N LEU A 31 -4.83 8.38 1.90
CA LEU A 31 -4.97 8.77 3.30
C LEU A 31 -3.90 8.11 4.19
N ILE A 32 -3.70 6.81 4.02
CA ILE A 32 -2.71 6.05 4.79
C ILE A 32 -1.30 6.48 4.42
N GLU A 33 -0.95 6.58 3.13
CA GLU A 33 0.38 7.04 2.68
C GLU A 33 0.71 8.43 3.22
N HIS A 34 -0.23 9.37 3.19
CA HIS A 34 -0.01 10.74 3.65
C HIS A 34 0.24 10.84 5.17
N HIS A 35 -0.31 9.90 5.94
CA HIS A 35 -0.20 9.86 7.39
C HIS A 35 0.46 8.58 7.90
N LEU A 36 1.28 7.94 7.06
CA LEU A 36 1.82 6.61 7.31
C LEU A 36 2.63 6.51 8.62
N PRO A 37 3.46 7.51 8.97
CA PRO A 37 4.15 7.51 10.26
C PRO A 37 3.19 7.53 11.44
N THR A 38 2.05 8.22 11.33
CA THR A 38 1.06 8.33 12.41
C THR A 38 0.23 7.05 12.53
N PHE A 39 -0.22 6.48 11.40
CA PHE A 39 -1.09 5.31 11.42
C PHE A 39 -0.35 4.02 11.73
N LEU A 40 0.84 3.82 11.15
CA LEU A 40 1.54 2.54 11.17
C LEU A 40 2.98 2.62 11.68
N GLN A 41 3.46 3.81 12.07
CA GLN A 41 4.86 4.03 12.52
C GLN A 41 5.90 3.67 11.45
N MET A 42 5.49 3.73 10.18
CA MET A 42 6.34 3.43 9.03
C MET A 42 6.70 4.69 8.25
N ARG A 43 7.85 4.65 7.59
CA ARG A 43 8.30 5.68 6.66
C ARG A 43 7.92 5.29 5.23
N PHE A 44 7.30 6.22 4.51
CA PHE A 44 6.89 6.01 3.12
C PHE A 44 8.11 5.94 2.19
N VAL A 45 8.12 4.99 1.25
CA VAL A 45 9.18 4.83 0.25
C VAL A 45 8.64 5.05 -1.16
N ALA A 46 7.56 4.37 -1.56
CA ALA A 46 6.98 4.56 -2.88
C ALA A 46 5.50 4.19 -2.92
N SER A 47 4.77 4.82 -3.83
CA SER A 47 3.38 4.49 -4.16
C SER A 47 3.34 3.86 -5.55
N GLU A 48 2.41 2.92 -5.76
CA GLU A 48 2.10 2.31 -7.06
C GLU A 48 3.35 1.73 -7.76
N TYR A 49 4.17 1.00 -7.01
CA TYR A 49 5.46 0.51 -7.46
C TYR A 49 5.33 -0.61 -8.49
N SER A 50 5.86 -0.40 -9.69
CA SER A 50 5.83 -1.39 -10.76
C SER A 50 6.86 -2.50 -10.53
N THR A 51 6.45 -3.76 -10.63
CA THR A 51 7.34 -4.95 -10.56
C THR A 51 8.00 -5.29 -11.90
N GLY A 52 7.97 -4.34 -12.84
CA GLY A 52 8.56 -4.48 -14.17
C GLY A 52 7.74 -5.32 -15.15
N VAL A 53 8.19 -5.34 -16.40
CA VAL A 53 7.45 -5.96 -17.53
C VAL A 53 7.33 -7.48 -17.39
N ARG A 54 8.29 -8.12 -16.72
CA ARG A 54 8.35 -9.58 -16.57
C ARG A 54 7.35 -10.12 -15.55
N HIS A 55 7.14 -9.42 -14.44
CA HIS A 55 6.18 -9.79 -13.40
C HIS A 55 4.82 -9.14 -13.63
N GLY A 56 4.78 -7.97 -14.29
CA GLY A 56 3.55 -7.31 -14.75
C GLY A 56 2.62 -6.82 -13.62
N GLY A 57 3.06 -6.92 -12.36
CA GLY A 57 2.30 -6.52 -11.18
C GLY A 57 2.65 -5.11 -10.71
N ARG A 58 1.85 -4.62 -9.75
CA ARG A 58 2.04 -3.34 -9.10
C ARG A 58 1.80 -3.52 -7.61
N ILE A 59 2.75 -3.05 -6.81
CA ILE A 59 2.66 -2.99 -5.36
C ILE A 59 2.04 -1.64 -4.98
N ASP A 60 1.00 -1.63 -4.16
CA ASP A 60 0.28 -0.38 -3.85
C ASP A 60 1.19 0.60 -3.07
N THR A 61 1.85 0.16 -2.01
CA THR A 61 2.80 0.98 -1.25
C THR A 61 4.03 0.19 -0.80
N LEU A 62 5.21 0.79 -0.96
CA LEU A 62 6.46 0.38 -0.31
C LEU A 62 6.76 1.31 0.86
N ALA A 63 7.20 0.73 1.98
CA ALA A 63 7.53 1.45 3.20
C ALA A 63 8.70 0.80 3.95
N LEU A 64 9.20 1.49 4.97
CA LEU A 64 10.25 1.04 5.86
C LEU A 64 9.78 1.20 7.31
N ASP A 65 9.75 0.14 8.09
CA ASP A 65 9.23 0.18 9.46
C ASP A 65 10.24 0.78 10.46
N GLU A 66 9.83 0.85 11.73
CA GLU A 66 10.62 1.40 12.82
C GLU A 66 11.92 0.65 13.09
N ASN A 67 12.03 -0.61 12.66
CA ASN A 67 13.22 -1.45 12.80
C ASN A 67 14.08 -1.47 11.52
N GLY A 68 13.69 -0.72 10.49
CA GLY A 68 14.36 -0.74 9.20
C GLY A 68 13.94 -1.93 8.32
N CYS A 69 12.89 -2.66 8.68
CA CYS A 69 12.41 -3.77 7.86
C CYS A 69 11.59 -3.25 6.66
N PRO A 70 11.85 -3.75 5.43
CA PRO A 70 11.03 -3.46 4.25
C PRO A 70 9.58 -3.91 4.42
N VAL A 71 8.64 -3.06 4.04
CA VAL A 71 7.20 -3.34 4.15
C VAL A 71 6.48 -3.11 2.83
N ILE A 72 5.64 -4.07 2.47
CA ILE A 72 4.64 -3.98 1.41
C ILE A 72 3.28 -3.73 2.05
N ILE A 73 2.54 -2.73 1.58
CA ILE A 73 1.18 -2.46 2.01
C ILE A 73 0.24 -2.62 0.81
N GLU A 74 -0.77 -3.46 0.94
CA GLU A 74 -1.78 -3.73 -0.07
C GLU A 74 -3.18 -3.35 0.45
N TYR A 75 -3.96 -2.66 -0.37
CA TYR A 75 -5.31 -2.22 0.00
C TYR A 75 -6.34 -3.07 -0.74
N LYS A 76 -7.34 -3.58 -0.02
CA LYS A 76 -8.40 -4.41 -0.62
C LYS A 76 -9.73 -4.15 0.09
N ARG A 77 -10.82 -3.95 -0.66
CA ARG A 77 -12.16 -3.85 -0.05
C ARG A 77 -12.77 -5.20 0.36
N ALA A 78 -12.40 -6.29 -0.32
CA ALA A 78 -13.00 -7.60 -0.09
C ALA A 78 -11.98 -8.60 0.47
N THR A 79 -12.37 -9.33 1.51
CA THR A 79 -11.66 -10.52 1.98
C THR A 79 -11.86 -11.65 0.96
N ASN A 80 -11.04 -11.65 -0.10
CA ASN A 80 -10.93 -12.77 -1.03
C ASN A 80 -9.75 -13.63 -0.60
N GLU A 81 -9.90 -14.96 -0.60
CA GLU A 81 -8.83 -15.91 -0.25
C GLU A 81 -7.55 -15.69 -1.09
N ASN A 82 -7.69 -15.17 -2.31
CA ASN A 82 -6.56 -14.91 -3.21
C ASN A 82 -5.71 -13.67 -2.85
N VAL A 83 -6.13 -12.84 -1.89
CA VAL A 83 -5.37 -11.64 -1.48
C VAL A 83 -4.01 -12.03 -0.89
N ILE A 84 -3.96 -13.12 -0.13
CA ILE A 84 -2.72 -13.63 0.46
C ILE A 84 -1.74 -14.06 -0.64
N ASN A 85 -2.21 -14.74 -1.68
CA ASN A 85 -1.37 -15.20 -2.78
C ASN A 85 -0.73 -14.03 -3.56
N GLN A 86 -1.49 -12.95 -3.78
CA GLN A 86 -0.94 -11.74 -4.42
C GLN A 86 0.13 -11.08 -3.54
N GLY A 87 -0.14 -10.91 -2.25
CA GLY A 87 0.82 -10.33 -1.34
C GLY A 87 2.09 -11.18 -1.17
N LEU A 88 1.97 -12.51 -1.11
CA LEU A 88 3.12 -13.41 -1.07
C LEU A 88 3.95 -13.35 -2.35
N PHE A 89 3.33 -13.20 -3.52
CA PHE A 89 4.06 -12.99 -4.77
C PHE A 89 4.86 -11.67 -4.75
N TYR A 90 4.31 -10.60 -4.19
CA TYR A 90 5.05 -9.35 -4.06
C TYR A 90 6.15 -9.41 -3.01
N LEU A 91 5.96 -10.18 -1.94
CA LEU A 91 7.00 -10.43 -0.96
C LEU A 91 8.17 -11.19 -1.58
N ASP A 92 7.90 -12.23 -2.38
CA ASP A 92 8.91 -12.96 -3.14
C ASP A 92 9.65 -12.03 -4.11
N TRP A 93 8.91 -11.21 -4.87
CA TRP A 93 9.50 -10.20 -5.75
C TRP A 93 10.42 -9.24 -4.99
N LEU A 94 9.99 -8.73 -3.84
CA LEU A 94 10.78 -7.79 -3.04
C LEU A 94 12.08 -8.43 -2.54
N MET A 95 12.04 -9.72 -2.16
CA MET A 95 13.23 -10.46 -1.75
C MET A 95 14.20 -10.73 -2.89
N ASP A 96 13.70 -10.90 -4.12
CA ASP A 96 14.55 -11.01 -5.31
C ASP A 96 15.12 -9.66 -5.79
N HIS A 97 14.56 -8.53 -5.33
CA HIS A 97 14.87 -7.17 -5.82
C HIS A 97 15.35 -6.23 -4.70
N GLN A 98 16.11 -6.74 -3.73
CA GLN A 98 16.59 -5.96 -2.57
C GLN A 98 17.35 -4.69 -2.94
N ALA A 99 18.30 -4.79 -3.89
CA ALA A 99 19.10 -3.64 -4.32
C ALA A 99 18.24 -2.53 -4.96
N GLU A 100 17.13 -2.90 -5.61
CA GLU A 100 16.19 -1.94 -6.20
C GLU A 100 15.42 -1.19 -5.10
N PHE A 101 15.00 -1.91 -4.06
CA PHE A 101 14.37 -1.32 -2.89
C PHE A 101 15.33 -0.43 -2.09
N GLU A 102 16.56 -0.86 -1.83
CA GLU A 102 17.58 -0.06 -1.14
C GLU A 102 17.86 1.25 -1.88
N LEU A 103 18.00 1.19 -3.22
CA LEU A 103 18.17 2.39 -4.03
C LEU A 103 16.97 3.35 -3.90
N LYS A 104 15.75 2.80 -3.74
CA LYS A 104 14.55 3.60 -3.50
C LYS A 104 14.56 4.22 -2.11
N VAL A 105 14.90 3.47 -1.07
CA VAL A 105 15.08 3.98 0.29
C VAL A 105 16.12 5.10 0.32
N GLN A 106 17.27 4.91 -0.32
CA GLN A 106 18.33 5.92 -0.38
C GLN A 106 17.83 7.22 -1.02
N LYS A 107 17.08 7.13 -2.11
CA LYS A 107 16.56 8.30 -2.83
C LYS A 107 15.51 9.08 -2.04
N GLU A 108 14.65 8.37 -1.31
CA GLU A 108 13.46 8.96 -0.67
C GLU A 108 13.72 9.32 0.80
N LEU A 109 14.54 8.53 1.51
CA LEU A 109 14.79 8.65 2.95
C LEU A 109 16.27 8.93 3.30
N GLY A 110 17.17 8.90 2.32
CA GLY A 110 18.59 9.21 2.49
C GLY A 110 19.46 7.99 2.81
N GLN A 111 20.79 8.23 2.82
CA GLN A 111 21.79 7.18 2.99
C GLN A 111 21.67 6.44 4.33
N GLU A 112 21.47 7.17 5.44
CA GLU A 112 21.36 6.57 6.77
C GLU A 112 20.18 5.58 6.87
N ALA A 113 19.07 5.90 6.21
CA ALA A 113 17.91 5.00 6.15
C ALA A 113 18.22 3.74 5.34
N MET A 114 18.94 3.87 4.23
CA MET A 114 19.37 2.75 3.41
C MET A 114 20.33 1.84 4.18
N ASP A 115 21.29 2.42 4.91
CA ASP A 115 22.26 1.66 5.71
C ASP A 115 21.57 0.90 6.86
N SER A 116 20.39 1.38 7.29
CA SER A 116 19.58 0.76 8.34
C SER A 116 18.61 -0.32 7.85
N VAL A 117 18.57 -0.62 6.54
CA VAL A 117 17.63 -1.61 6.00
C VAL A 117 17.96 -3.00 6.55
N ASP A 118 16.97 -3.64 7.18
CA ASP A 118 17.05 -4.99 7.72
C ASP A 118 16.15 -5.95 6.94
N TRP A 119 16.77 -6.84 6.19
CA TRP A 119 16.10 -7.87 5.40
C TRP A 119 15.70 -9.12 6.19
N SER A 120 15.94 -9.16 7.50
CA SER A 120 15.65 -10.33 8.32
C SER A 120 14.16 -10.62 8.49
N GLN A 121 13.32 -9.57 8.45
CA GLN A 121 11.87 -9.67 8.70
C GLN A 121 11.06 -8.74 7.77
N PRO A 122 11.08 -8.94 6.45
CA PRO A 122 10.23 -8.18 5.53
C PRO A 122 8.74 -8.44 5.84
N ARG A 123 7.90 -7.41 5.74
CA ARG A 123 6.50 -7.47 6.18
C ARG A 123 5.56 -7.26 5.01
N LEU A 124 4.46 -8.00 5.01
CA LEU A 124 3.28 -7.75 4.19
C LEU A 124 2.15 -7.29 5.10
N VAL A 125 1.59 -6.11 4.82
CA VAL A 125 0.43 -5.54 5.52
C VAL A 125 -0.73 -5.45 4.54
N CYS A 126 -1.84 -6.11 4.84
CA CYS A 126 -3.07 -5.99 4.07
C CYS A 126 -4.07 -5.12 4.83
N ILE A 127 -4.51 -4.01 4.25
CA ILE A 127 -5.50 -3.12 4.84
C ILE A 127 -6.84 -3.35 4.14
N ALA A 128 -7.81 -3.85 4.92
CA ALA A 128 -9.18 -4.05 4.47
C ALA A 128 -10.01 -2.79 4.71
N GLY A 129 -10.74 -2.34 3.67
CA GLY A 129 -11.68 -1.21 3.72
C GLY A 129 -13.13 -1.63 3.97
#